data_AF-A0A178MD71-F1
#
_entry.id   AF-A0A178MD71-F1
#
_cell.length_a   1.000
_cell.length_b   1.000
_cell.length_c   1.000
_cell.angle_alpha   90.00
_cell.angle_beta   90.00
_cell.angle_gamma   90.00
#
_symmetry.space_group_name_H-M   'P 1'
#
loop_
_entity.id
_entity.type
_entity.pdbx_description
1 polymer ?
#
loop_
_entity_poly.entity_id
_entity_poly.type
_entity_poly.pdbx_seq_one_letter_code
_entity_poly.pdbx_strand_id
1 'polypeptide(L)'
;MTAETTPQPSLEEALNQLRAGQLATALQTLEALIAAGDNRHEVEELAATVRLQLALSRREPPREAPAPRRWQWQWQRPSLPRVAGAVLFLAVCVMLAGMIGRIASPTLWQGGSAHTLTPIGQAVIAGTVTDRTGAASNLPPLAPEMGRIVVINAGDEPLVLPTVSQIHLILDASGSMLARLNGEQKIAIARTALQQLIDRLPADIPVGLHTYGRNRPHDCSDIEMLAAPAPLDPAALQTKVAAITPAPWGRTPLAASLAATLQLLDPQQPASIVLLSDGEESCNGDPVTVAAQMRASHPYAQLHVIGFAVNDEQERSLQAIAAAAEGAYYTADNVEQLVAAMSRAITPVFRLYDQQGNELIRAPFDTIVDVTPGRYTIMVGDEQATPLQTLTIAAGETLRVAVTVRNGQLLATVEEANDAAIYSARAESR
;
A
#
# COMPACT_ATOMS: atom_id res chain seq x y z
N MET A 1 29.96 -33.31 -60.20
CA MET A 1 29.02 -32.34 -59.63
C MET A 1 28.42 -32.96 -58.38
N THR A 2 29.11 -32.85 -57.25
CA THR A 2 28.59 -33.26 -55.95
C THR A 2 27.70 -32.14 -55.44
N ALA A 3 26.42 -32.43 -55.24
CA ALA A 3 25.48 -31.50 -54.63
C ALA A 3 25.91 -31.25 -53.18
N GLU A 4 26.37 -30.03 -52.91
CA GLU A 4 26.59 -29.52 -51.56
C GLU A 4 25.26 -29.60 -50.80
N THR A 5 25.19 -30.53 -49.86
CA THR A 5 24.02 -30.67 -48.97
C THR A 5 24.20 -29.62 -47.89
N THR A 6 23.48 -28.51 -47.99
CA THR A 6 23.46 -27.48 -46.93
C THR A 6 22.95 -28.11 -45.63
N PRO A 7 23.64 -27.95 -44.49
CA PRO A 7 23.16 -28.47 -43.22
C PRO A 7 21.85 -27.78 -42.84
N GLN A 8 20.84 -28.56 -42.47
CA GLN A 8 19.58 -28.01 -41.97
C GLN A 8 19.79 -27.43 -40.56
N PRO A 9 19.20 -26.26 -40.27
CA PRO A 9 19.30 -25.66 -38.94
C PRO A 9 18.68 -26.60 -37.91
N SER A 10 19.36 -26.80 -36.77
CA SER A 10 18.89 -27.65 -35.68
C SER A 10 18.96 -26.91 -34.34
N LEU A 11 18.07 -27.29 -33.41
CA LEU A 11 18.07 -26.72 -32.06
C LEU A 11 19.37 -27.04 -31.32
N GLU A 12 19.96 -28.21 -31.56
CA GLU A 12 21.25 -28.61 -30.97
C GLU A 12 22.40 -27.70 -31.45
N GLU A 13 22.39 -27.30 -32.72
CA GLU A 13 23.34 -26.34 -33.26
C GLU A 13 23.20 -24.96 -32.60
N ALA A 14 21.98 -24.46 -32.46
CA ALA A 14 21.71 -23.20 -31.76
C ALA A 14 22.19 -23.23 -30.30
N LEU A 15 21.93 -24.34 -29.58
CA LEU A 15 22.39 -24.51 -28.20
C LEU A 15 23.92 -24.56 -28.08
N ASN A 16 24.61 -25.19 -29.05
CA ASN A 16 26.07 -25.21 -29.09
C ASN A 16 26.66 -23.81 -29.35
N GLN A 17 26.03 -23.02 -30.22
CA GLN A 17 26.42 -21.62 -30.46
C GLN A 17 26.21 -20.74 -29.21
N LEU A 18 25.13 -20.95 -28.45
CA LEU A 18 24.91 -20.27 -27.18
C LEU A 18 25.97 -20.62 -26.14
N ARG A 19 26.33 -21.91 -26.00
CA ARG A 19 27.42 -22.35 -25.11
C ARG A 19 28.78 -21.76 -25.52
N ALA A 20 28.99 -21.51 -26.81
CA ALA A 20 30.17 -20.85 -27.34
C ALA A 20 30.13 -19.31 -27.24
N GLY A 21 29.07 -18.72 -26.67
CA GLY A 21 28.90 -17.27 -26.54
C GLY A 21 28.57 -16.55 -27.86
N GLN A 22 28.22 -17.28 -28.92
CA GLN A 22 27.94 -16.75 -30.25
C GLN A 22 26.47 -16.32 -30.38
N LEU A 23 26.07 -15.33 -29.57
CA LEU A 23 24.66 -14.92 -29.43
C LEU A 23 24.00 -14.51 -30.75
N ALA A 24 24.71 -13.80 -31.64
CA ALA A 24 24.15 -13.36 -32.92
C ALA A 24 23.91 -14.54 -33.89
N THR A 25 24.84 -15.49 -33.93
CA THR A 25 24.73 -16.70 -34.77
C THR A 25 23.61 -17.61 -34.24
N ALA A 26 23.55 -17.80 -32.91
CA ALA A 26 22.51 -18.57 -32.26
C ALA A 26 21.10 -18.02 -32.55
N LEU A 27 20.93 -16.69 -32.49
CA LEU A 27 19.66 -16.07 -32.83
C LEU A 27 19.25 -16.35 -34.29
N GLN A 28 20.21 -16.27 -35.22
CA GLN A 28 19.94 -16.53 -36.64
C GLN A 28 19.50 -17.99 -36.88
N THR A 29 20.11 -18.95 -36.20
CA THR A 29 19.72 -20.37 -36.28
C THR A 29 18.34 -20.61 -35.67
N LEU A 30 18.00 -19.97 -34.56
CA LEU A 30 16.68 -20.06 -33.93
C LEU A 30 15.57 -19.43 -34.82
N GLU A 31 15.85 -18.29 -35.43
CA GLU A 31 14.92 -17.64 -36.36
C GLU A 31 14.71 -18.47 -37.64
N ALA A 32 15.74 -19.17 -38.12
CA ALA A 32 15.63 -20.10 -39.23
C ALA A 32 14.76 -21.33 -38.89
N LEU A 33 14.82 -21.82 -37.64
CA LEU A 33 13.95 -22.90 -37.15
C LEU A 33 12.48 -22.46 -37.09
N ILE A 34 12.22 -21.27 -36.54
CA ILE A 34 10.87 -20.70 -36.48
C ILE A 34 10.31 -20.49 -37.90
N ALA A 35 11.14 -19.95 -38.82
CA ALA A 35 10.75 -19.77 -40.22
C ALA A 35 10.51 -21.09 -40.97
N ALA A 36 11.14 -22.18 -40.54
CA ALA A 36 10.92 -23.53 -41.05
C ALA A 36 9.69 -24.22 -40.44
N GLY A 37 8.96 -23.56 -39.52
CA GLY A 37 7.73 -24.06 -38.92
C GLY A 37 7.92 -24.86 -37.62
N ASP A 38 9.07 -24.72 -36.95
CA ASP A 38 9.31 -25.32 -35.63
C ASP A 38 8.61 -24.52 -34.53
N ASN A 39 7.37 -24.92 -34.20
CA ASN A 39 6.50 -24.25 -33.22
C ASN A 39 6.74 -24.75 -31.78
N ARG A 40 7.93 -25.26 -31.46
CA ARG A 40 8.25 -25.63 -30.07
C ARG A 40 8.40 -24.36 -29.23
N HIS A 41 7.67 -24.29 -28.11
CA HIS A 41 7.72 -23.17 -27.16
C HIS A 41 9.15 -22.83 -26.72
N GLU A 42 9.99 -23.85 -26.54
CA GLU A 42 11.40 -23.70 -26.17
C GLU A 42 12.21 -22.92 -27.21
N VAL A 43 11.90 -23.04 -28.51
CA VAL A 43 12.60 -22.33 -29.59
C VAL A 43 12.24 -20.85 -29.60
N GLU A 44 10.96 -20.53 -29.41
CA GLU A 44 10.45 -19.15 -29.37
C GLU A 44 10.95 -18.38 -28.14
N GLU A 45 10.90 -19.03 -26.97
CA GLU A 45 11.36 -18.47 -25.70
C GLU A 45 12.88 -18.23 -25.70
N LEU A 46 13.65 -19.17 -26.25
CA LEU A 46 15.10 -19.03 -26.38
C LEU A 46 15.46 -17.90 -27.37
N ALA A 47 14.75 -17.79 -28.50
CA ALA A 47 14.93 -16.70 -29.45
C ALA A 47 14.62 -15.33 -28.82
N ALA A 48 13.54 -15.22 -28.05
CA ALA A 48 13.16 -13.99 -27.33
C ALA A 48 14.24 -13.59 -26.30
N THR A 49 14.76 -14.55 -25.55
CA THR A 49 15.81 -14.33 -24.55
C THR A 49 17.10 -13.82 -25.19
N VAL A 50 17.53 -14.45 -26.30
CA VAL A 50 18.76 -14.05 -27.01
C VAL A 50 18.62 -12.67 -27.67
N ARG A 51 17.42 -12.32 -28.19
CA ARG A 51 17.13 -10.96 -28.69
C ARG A 51 17.30 -9.91 -27.61
N LEU A 52 16.75 -10.16 -26.42
CA LEU A 52 16.86 -9.26 -25.29
C LEU A 52 18.34 -9.07 -24.89
N GLN A 53 19.10 -10.15 -24.82
CA GLN A 53 20.52 -10.10 -24.46
C GLN A 53 21.37 -9.34 -25.48
N LEU A 54 21.09 -9.49 -26.79
CA LEU A 54 21.73 -8.71 -27.85
C LEU A 54 21.31 -7.23 -27.83
N ALA A 55 20.07 -6.92 -27.43
CA ALA A 55 19.62 -5.54 -27.29
C ALA A 55 20.30 -4.84 -26.11
N LEU A 56 20.55 -5.57 -25.02
CA LEU A 56 21.27 -5.07 -23.85
C LEU A 56 22.77 -4.85 -24.15
N SER A 57 23.42 -5.75 -24.89
CA SER A 57 24.85 -5.62 -25.21
C SER A 57 25.17 -4.49 -26.20
N ARG A 58 24.19 -4.01 -26.96
CA ARG A 58 24.34 -2.85 -27.86
C ARG A 58 24.14 -1.50 -27.19
N ARG A 59 23.76 -1.44 -25.91
CA ARG A 59 23.68 -0.16 -25.18
C ARG A 59 25.09 0.33 -24.87
N GLU A 60 25.49 1.38 -25.58
CA GLU A 60 26.73 2.10 -25.34
C GLU A 60 26.71 2.71 -23.92
N PRO A 61 27.80 2.61 -23.14
CA PRO A 61 27.83 3.24 -21.82
C PRO A 61 27.66 4.75 -21.97
N PRO A 62 26.97 5.42 -21.02
CA PRO A 62 26.74 6.85 -21.10
C PRO A 62 28.09 7.58 -21.16
N ARG A 63 28.22 8.49 -22.14
CA ARG A 63 29.40 9.37 -22.27
C ARG A 63 29.62 10.09 -20.94
N GLU A 64 30.86 10.03 -20.43
CA GLU A 64 31.27 10.76 -19.24
C GLU A 64 30.82 12.22 -19.32
N ALA A 65 30.08 12.66 -18.29
CA ALA A 65 29.63 14.03 -18.17
C ALA A 65 30.85 14.97 -18.10
N PRO A 66 30.84 16.13 -18.77
CA PRO A 66 31.96 17.06 -18.72
C PRO A 66 32.17 17.56 -17.28
N ALA A 67 33.44 17.61 -16.85
CA ALA A 67 33.82 18.02 -15.50
C ALA A 67 33.24 19.40 -15.12
N PRO A 68 32.80 19.59 -13.86
CA PRO A 68 32.14 20.82 -13.44
C PRO A 68 33.08 22.03 -13.53
N ARG A 69 32.61 23.09 -14.19
CA ARG A 69 33.28 24.39 -14.27
C ARG A 69 33.43 24.98 -12.87
N ARG A 70 34.67 25.16 -12.41
CA ARG A 70 35.02 25.91 -11.20
C ARG A 70 34.57 27.37 -11.32
N TRP A 71 33.51 27.73 -10.60
CA TRP A 71 33.09 29.12 -10.42
C TRP A 71 33.91 29.79 -9.31
N GLN A 72 34.66 30.83 -9.69
CA GLN A 72 35.41 31.67 -8.76
C GLN A 72 34.46 32.71 -8.13
N TRP A 73 34.39 32.72 -6.80
CA TRP A 73 33.61 33.69 -6.03
C TRP A 73 34.31 35.06 -6.04
N GLN A 74 33.73 36.03 -6.76
CA GLN A 74 34.06 37.45 -6.59
C GLN A 74 33.07 38.07 -5.61
N TRP A 75 33.56 38.38 -4.41
CA TRP A 75 32.82 39.09 -3.36
C TRP A 75 32.50 40.52 -3.79
N GLN A 76 31.22 40.84 -4.02
CA GLN A 76 30.75 42.22 -4.05
C GLN A 76 29.99 42.53 -2.76
N ARG A 77 30.51 43.51 -2.01
CA ARG A 77 29.92 44.02 -0.77
C ARG A 77 28.62 44.79 -1.08
N PRO A 78 27.50 44.55 -0.38
CA PRO A 78 26.28 45.34 -0.59
C PRO A 78 26.39 46.72 0.10
N SER A 79 26.08 47.78 -0.66
CA SER A 79 26.01 49.17 -0.18
C SER A 79 24.75 49.44 0.65
N LEU A 80 24.89 50.37 1.61
CA LEU A 80 24.04 50.61 2.77
C LEU A 80 22.65 51.30 2.65
N PRO A 81 22.03 51.63 1.49
CA PRO A 81 20.71 52.28 1.52
C PRO A 81 19.58 51.34 1.05
N ARG A 82 19.33 50.22 1.75
CA ARG A 82 18.11 49.40 1.56
C ARG A 82 17.40 48.99 2.86
N VAL A 83 17.99 49.26 4.02
CA VAL A 83 17.39 48.92 5.33
C VAL A 83 16.43 50.02 5.82
N ALA A 84 16.51 51.25 5.29
CA ALA A 84 15.63 52.35 5.70
C ALA A 84 14.18 52.24 5.16
N GLY A 85 13.93 51.49 4.07
CA GLY A 85 12.59 51.35 3.49
C GLY A 85 11.68 50.36 4.21
N ALA A 86 12.24 49.32 4.84
CA ALA A 86 11.47 48.27 5.50
C ALA A 86 10.92 48.70 6.88
N VAL A 87 11.61 49.61 7.57
CA VAL A 87 11.19 50.10 8.90
C VAL A 87 10.01 51.08 8.80
N LEU A 88 9.89 51.82 7.70
CA LEU A 88 8.80 52.78 7.49
C LEU A 88 7.47 52.09 7.10
N PHE A 89 7.52 50.94 6.43
CA PHE A 89 6.31 50.20 6.01
C PHE A 89 5.63 49.47 7.18
N LEU A 90 6.42 49.00 8.16
CA LEU A 90 5.91 48.29 9.33
C LEU A 90 5.20 49.24 10.33
N ALA A 91 5.56 50.53 10.35
CA ALA A 91 4.90 51.54 11.19
C ALA A 91 3.52 51.98 10.64
N VAL A 92 3.29 51.89 9.32
CA VAL A 92 2.01 52.27 8.68
C VAL A 92 0.97 51.16 8.82
N CYS A 93 1.36 49.88 8.83
CA CYS A 93 0.44 48.77 9.02
C CYS A 93 -0.08 48.65 10.47
N VAL A 94 0.69 49.08 11.47
CA VAL A 94 0.27 49.07 12.88
C VAL A 94 -0.73 50.19 13.21
N MET A 95 -0.75 51.29 12.45
CA MET A 95 -1.77 52.34 12.62
C MET A 95 -3.13 52.03 11.97
N LEU A 96 -3.19 51.15 10.96
CA LEU A 96 -4.44 50.77 10.29
C LEU A 96 -5.24 49.68 11.03
N ALA A 97 -4.62 48.95 11.96
CA ALA A 97 -5.28 47.93 12.78
C ALA A 97 -5.96 48.48 14.05
N GLY A 98 -5.86 49.79 14.33
CA GLY A 98 -6.39 50.43 15.53
C GLY A 98 -7.78 51.07 15.40
N MET A 99 -8.47 50.96 14.26
CA MET A 99 -9.64 51.80 13.95
C MET A 99 -10.93 51.07 13.54
N ILE A 100 -11.11 49.79 13.89
CA ILE A 100 -12.43 49.12 13.81
C ILE A 100 -12.66 48.33 15.09
N GLY A 101 -12.96 49.07 16.16
CA GLY A 101 -13.48 48.53 17.40
C GLY A 101 -14.56 49.46 17.95
N ARG A 102 -15.77 48.90 18.10
CA ARG A 102 -16.96 49.41 18.82
C ARG A 102 -18.00 50.16 17.98
N ILE A 103 -19.23 49.59 17.97
CA ILE A 103 -20.59 50.19 18.09
C ILE A 103 -21.53 48.97 17.88
N ALA A 104 -22.10 48.36 18.92
CA ALA A 104 -23.35 48.68 19.64
C ALA A 104 -24.45 47.63 19.36
N SER A 105 -24.99 47.03 20.42
CA SER A 105 -26.30 46.33 20.42
C SER A 105 -27.41 47.38 20.48
N PRO A 106 -28.62 47.14 19.90
CA PRO A 106 -29.74 46.70 20.74
C PRO A 106 -30.80 45.76 20.07
N THR A 107 -31.27 44.82 20.88
CA THR A 107 -32.69 44.53 21.27
C THR A 107 -33.82 44.22 20.26
N LEU A 108 -34.47 43.05 20.52
CA LEU A 108 -35.89 42.65 20.41
C LEU A 108 -36.74 43.06 19.19
N TRP A 109 -37.25 42.06 18.46
CA TRP A 109 -38.65 41.99 18.02
C TRP A 109 -39.17 40.55 18.01
N GLN A 110 -40.42 40.41 18.44
CA GLN A 110 -41.26 39.21 18.51
C GLN A 110 -41.98 38.94 17.17
N GLY A 111 -42.43 37.70 16.98
CA GLY A 111 -43.43 37.27 15.98
C GLY A 111 -43.06 35.91 15.39
N GLY A 112 -43.66 34.80 15.84
CA GLY A 112 -44.84 34.20 15.18
C GLY A 112 -44.38 33.32 14.00
N SER A 113 -44.65 32.02 13.88
CA SER A 113 -45.71 31.17 14.39
C SER A 113 -45.24 29.72 14.36
N ALA A 114 -45.67 28.93 15.33
CA ALA A 114 -45.52 27.47 15.32
C ALA A 114 -46.53 26.88 14.32
N HIS A 115 -46.05 26.06 13.38
CA HIS A 115 -46.89 25.15 12.62
C HIS A 115 -46.86 23.78 13.30
N THR A 116 -47.97 23.46 13.95
CA THR A 116 -48.34 22.14 14.46
C THR A 116 -48.54 21.19 13.28
N LEU A 117 -47.76 20.11 13.20
CA LEU A 117 -48.11 18.94 12.37
C LEU A 117 -48.65 17.85 13.29
N THR A 118 -49.95 17.60 13.14
CA THR A 118 -50.73 16.51 13.72
C THR A 118 -50.26 15.14 13.22
N PRO A 119 -50.29 14.09 14.06
CA PRO A 119 -50.03 12.73 13.61
C PRO A 119 -51.25 12.18 12.86
N ILE A 120 -51.03 11.67 11.65
CA ILE A 120 -52.05 10.97 10.87
C ILE A 120 -52.06 9.49 11.29
N GLY A 121 -53.21 9.09 11.85
CA GLY A 121 -53.88 7.79 11.72
C GLY A 121 -53.05 6.52 11.53
N GLN A 122 -53.07 5.69 12.57
CA GLN A 122 -52.82 4.25 12.47
C GLN A 122 -53.87 3.59 11.57
N ALA A 123 -53.43 2.94 10.49
CA ALA A 123 -54.25 2.00 9.74
C ALA A 123 -54.17 0.62 10.41
N VAL A 124 -55.24 0.23 11.09
CA VAL A 124 -55.46 -1.13 11.57
C VAL A 124 -55.88 -1.98 10.37
N ILE A 125 -54.99 -2.84 9.89
CA ILE A 125 -55.38 -3.93 8.98
C ILE A 125 -55.75 -5.14 9.83
N ALA A 126 -57.05 -5.37 9.97
CA ALA A 126 -57.60 -6.60 10.51
C ALA A 126 -57.38 -7.73 9.49
N GLY A 127 -56.28 -8.48 9.65
CA GLY A 127 -56.08 -9.75 8.97
C GLY A 127 -56.86 -10.85 9.69
N THR A 128 -57.90 -11.38 9.04
CA THR A 128 -58.63 -12.57 9.49
C THR A 128 -57.68 -13.77 9.53
N VAL A 129 -57.38 -14.25 10.74
CA VAL A 129 -56.75 -15.55 10.97
C VAL A 129 -57.81 -16.62 10.73
N THR A 130 -57.78 -17.25 9.55
CA THR A 130 -58.42 -18.55 9.36
C THR A 130 -57.52 -19.63 9.93
N ASP A 131 -57.98 -20.23 11.02
CA ASP A 131 -57.45 -21.43 11.64
C ASP A 131 -57.31 -22.54 10.58
N ARG A 132 -56.06 -22.89 10.23
CA ARG A 132 -55.72 -24.15 9.57
C ARG A 132 -54.98 -25.00 10.59
N THR A 133 -55.76 -25.88 11.19
CA THR A 133 -55.28 -27.09 11.84
C THR A 133 -54.35 -27.88 10.91
N GLY A 134 -53.20 -28.31 11.44
CA GLY A 134 -52.41 -29.39 10.86
C GLY A 134 -51.38 -29.02 9.80
N ALA A 135 -50.32 -28.31 10.18
CA ALA A 135 -49.03 -28.46 9.53
C ALA A 135 -47.96 -28.52 10.61
N ALA A 136 -47.39 -29.70 10.84
CA ALA A 136 -46.17 -29.82 11.63
C ALA A 136 -45.12 -28.95 10.94
N SER A 137 -44.75 -27.85 11.60
CA SER A 137 -43.69 -26.97 11.16
C SER A 137 -42.39 -27.76 11.17
N ASN A 138 -42.02 -28.34 10.03
CA ASN A 138 -40.62 -28.63 9.72
C ASN A 138 -39.93 -27.27 9.50
N LEU A 139 -39.81 -26.49 10.58
CA LEU A 139 -38.88 -25.38 10.62
C LEU A 139 -37.50 -26.00 10.47
N PRO A 140 -36.68 -25.57 9.48
CA PRO A 140 -35.29 -25.97 9.45
C PRO A 140 -34.66 -25.64 10.81
N PRO A 141 -33.72 -26.46 11.32
CA PRO A 141 -33.03 -26.13 12.56
C PRO A 141 -32.51 -24.71 12.48
N LEU A 142 -32.78 -23.89 13.50
CA LEU A 142 -32.20 -22.56 13.61
C LEU A 142 -30.68 -22.73 13.44
N ALA A 143 -30.11 -21.97 12.50
CA ALA A 143 -28.66 -21.95 12.33
C ALA A 143 -28.03 -21.62 13.70
N PRO A 144 -26.94 -22.29 14.09
CA PRO A 144 -26.29 -22.02 15.37
C PRO A 144 -25.92 -20.53 15.42
N GLU A 145 -26.25 -19.87 16.52
CA GLU A 145 -25.85 -18.48 16.73
C GLU A 145 -24.32 -18.41 16.77
N MET A 146 -23.76 -17.63 15.86
CA MET A 146 -22.31 -17.44 15.74
C MET A 146 -21.82 -16.52 16.86
N GLY A 147 -20.62 -16.77 17.35
CA GLY A 147 -19.86 -15.82 18.15
C GLY A 147 -19.03 -14.90 17.26
N ARG A 148 -18.62 -13.75 17.78
CA ARG A 148 -17.75 -12.78 17.09
C ARG A 148 -16.42 -12.62 17.80
N ILE A 149 -15.33 -12.59 17.04
CA ILE A 149 -14.00 -12.26 17.54
C ILE A 149 -13.54 -10.99 16.83
N VAL A 150 -12.98 -10.04 17.58
CA VAL A 150 -12.24 -8.91 17.02
C VAL A 150 -10.88 -8.82 17.70
N VAL A 151 -9.82 -8.81 16.91
CA VAL A 151 -8.44 -8.63 17.39
C VAL A 151 -8.03 -7.20 17.08
N ILE A 152 -7.66 -6.43 18.10
CA ILE A 152 -7.33 -5.02 17.94
C ILE A 152 -5.91 -4.72 18.41
N ASN A 153 -5.32 -3.66 17.86
CA ASN A 153 -4.13 -3.06 18.43
C ASN A 153 -4.59 -2.07 19.51
N ALA A 154 -4.26 -2.34 20.76
CA ALA A 154 -4.62 -1.49 21.89
C ALA A 154 -3.51 -0.48 22.26
N GLY A 155 -2.40 -0.46 21.53
CA GLY A 155 -1.35 0.55 21.67
C GLY A 155 -1.50 1.70 20.67
N ASP A 156 -0.86 2.83 20.98
CA ASP A 156 -0.80 4.01 20.11
C ASP A 156 0.20 3.84 18.94
N GLU A 157 1.11 2.89 19.06
CA GLU A 157 2.11 2.55 18.05
C GLU A 157 1.66 1.37 17.19
N PRO A 158 1.99 1.34 15.88
CA PRO A 158 1.78 0.16 15.04
C PRO A 158 2.45 -1.06 15.68
N LEU A 159 1.73 -2.17 15.79
CA LEU A 159 2.36 -3.42 16.20
C LEU A 159 3.29 -3.82 15.06
N VAL A 160 4.59 -3.74 15.24
CA VAL A 160 5.51 -4.39 14.31
C VAL A 160 6.06 -5.60 15.01
N LEU A 161 5.84 -6.79 14.43
CA LEU A 161 6.30 -8.01 15.07
C LEU A 161 7.83 -8.02 15.15
N PRO A 162 8.40 -8.62 16.20
CA PRO A 162 9.83 -8.95 16.24
C PRO A 162 10.27 -9.81 15.05
N THR A 163 9.33 -10.45 14.37
CA THR A 163 9.59 -11.28 13.18
C THR A 163 9.73 -10.46 11.90
N VAL A 164 9.21 -9.24 11.80
CA VAL A 164 9.43 -8.39 10.61
C VAL A 164 10.87 -7.88 10.64
N SER A 165 11.70 -8.36 9.72
CA SER A 165 13.11 -8.00 9.66
C SER A 165 13.38 -6.72 8.87
N GLN A 166 12.43 -6.25 8.07
CA GLN A 166 12.55 -5.01 7.29
C GLN A 166 11.19 -4.52 6.76
N ILE A 167 11.10 -3.21 6.54
CA ILE A 167 9.96 -2.53 5.92
C ILE A 167 10.40 -1.85 4.63
N HIS A 168 9.68 -2.05 3.53
CA HIS A 168 9.89 -1.37 2.26
C HIS A 168 8.69 -0.50 1.94
N LEU A 169 8.91 0.81 1.82
CA LEU A 169 7.88 1.77 1.44
C LEU A 169 8.08 2.14 -0.02
N ILE A 170 7.07 1.94 -0.86
CA ILE A 170 7.07 2.32 -2.27
C ILE A 170 6.06 3.44 -2.45
N LEU A 171 6.54 4.64 -2.77
CA LEU A 171 5.71 5.83 -2.92
C LEU A 171 5.56 6.23 -4.39
N ASP A 172 4.32 6.31 -4.85
CA ASP A 172 3.97 6.95 -6.11
C ASP A 172 4.37 8.43 -6.12
N ALA A 173 5.24 8.79 -7.06
CA ALA A 173 5.58 10.16 -7.39
C ALA A 173 5.39 10.43 -8.89
N SER A 174 4.42 9.77 -9.52
CA SER A 174 4.01 9.96 -10.90
C SER A 174 3.29 11.29 -11.12
N GLY A 175 3.05 11.66 -12.38
CA GLY A 175 2.46 12.96 -12.72
C GLY A 175 1.06 13.19 -12.12
N SER A 176 0.26 12.15 -11.88
CA SER A 176 -1.07 12.25 -11.26
C SER A 176 -1.01 12.75 -9.82
N MET A 177 0.09 12.51 -9.12
CA MET A 177 0.32 12.97 -7.75
C MET A 177 0.49 14.50 -7.63
N LEU A 178 0.60 15.22 -8.75
CA LEU A 178 0.54 16.69 -8.81
C LEU A 178 -0.89 17.24 -8.77
N ALA A 179 -1.90 16.39 -8.98
CA ALA A 179 -3.31 16.77 -8.87
C ALA A 179 -3.64 17.21 -7.45
N ARG A 180 -4.69 18.05 -7.32
CA ARG A 180 -5.12 18.57 -6.02
C ARG A 180 -6.29 17.78 -5.48
N LEU A 181 -6.22 17.46 -4.19
CA LEU A 181 -7.30 16.92 -3.38
C LEU A 181 -7.58 17.92 -2.26
N ASN A 182 -8.82 18.41 -2.16
CA ASN A 182 -9.23 19.41 -1.15
C ASN A 182 -8.32 20.66 -1.09
N GLY A 183 -7.79 21.08 -2.24
CA GLY A 183 -6.95 22.27 -2.32
C GLY A 183 -5.47 22.03 -1.99
N GLU A 184 -5.01 20.80 -1.74
CA GLU A 184 -3.60 20.44 -1.55
C GLU A 184 -3.15 19.42 -2.60
N GLN A 185 -1.86 19.40 -2.99
CA GLN A 185 -1.38 18.36 -3.92
C GLN A 185 -1.37 16.99 -3.26
N LYS A 186 -1.78 15.95 -4.00
CA LYS A 186 -1.76 14.55 -3.52
C LYS A 186 -0.39 14.14 -2.96
N ILE A 187 0.72 14.51 -3.61
CA ILE A 187 2.06 14.22 -3.10
C ILE A 187 2.37 14.91 -1.76
N ALA A 188 1.83 16.11 -1.51
CA ALA A 188 2.06 16.80 -0.25
C ALA A 188 1.34 16.10 0.91
N ILE A 189 0.11 15.63 0.67
CA ILE A 189 -0.63 14.77 1.61
C ILE A 189 0.14 13.47 1.87
N ALA A 190 0.61 12.81 0.82
CA ALA A 190 1.37 11.57 0.92
C ALA A 190 2.68 11.72 1.71
N ARG A 191 3.44 12.79 1.46
CA ARG A 191 4.65 13.10 2.26
C ARG A 191 4.33 13.34 3.73
N THR A 192 3.27 14.09 4.01
CA THR A 192 2.86 14.37 5.40
C THR A 192 2.50 13.09 6.13
N ALA A 193 1.70 12.22 5.50
CA ALA A 193 1.34 10.94 6.09
C ALA A 193 2.57 10.03 6.29
N LEU A 194 3.47 9.97 5.32
CA LEU A 194 4.69 9.17 5.41
C LEU A 194 5.64 9.69 6.51
N GLN A 195 5.73 11.01 6.69
CA GLN A 195 6.49 11.61 7.81
C GLN A 195 5.90 11.22 9.17
N GLN A 196 4.57 11.28 9.32
CA GLN A 196 3.90 10.84 10.55
C GLN A 196 4.05 9.34 10.80
N LEU A 197 4.10 8.52 9.75
CA LEU A 197 4.39 7.09 9.87
C LEU A 197 5.82 6.88 10.40
N ILE A 198 6.80 7.57 9.82
CA ILE A 198 8.22 7.45 10.21
C ILE A 198 8.42 7.72 11.70
N ASP A 199 7.68 8.67 12.27
CA ASP A 199 7.74 8.98 13.70
C ASP A 199 7.26 7.84 14.60
N ARG A 200 6.46 6.91 14.06
CA ARG A 200 5.86 5.77 14.74
C ARG A 200 6.55 4.44 14.43
N LEU A 201 7.55 4.46 13.54
CA LEU A 201 8.28 3.24 13.18
C LEU A 201 9.28 2.88 14.30
N PRO A 202 9.44 1.58 14.63
CA PRO A 202 10.46 1.15 15.57
C PRO A 202 11.87 1.46 15.05
N ALA A 203 12.73 2.04 15.91
CA ALA A 203 14.07 2.48 15.53
C ALA A 203 14.98 1.35 15.01
N ASP A 204 14.76 0.13 15.49
CA ASP A 204 15.63 -1.02 15.22
C ASP A 204 15.31 -1.74 13.91
N ILE A 205 14.20 -1.38 13.23
CA ILE A 205 13.76 -2.07 12.02
C ILE A 205 14.39 -1.39 10.80
N PRO A 206 15.06 -2.15 9.92
CA PRO A 206 15.51 -1.66 8.63
C PRO A 206 14.36 -1.12 7.78
N VAL A 207 14.47 0.14 7.33
CA VAL A 207 13.45 0.77 6.47
C VAL A 207 14.05 1.18 5.14
N GLY A 208 13.51 0.63 4.05
CA GLY A 208 13.78 1.05 2.67
C GLY A 208 12.70 1.99 2.14
N LEU A 209 13.10 2.96 1.30
CA LEU A 209 12.19 3.88 0.62
C LEU A 209 12.48 3.93 -0.87
N HIS A 210 11.45 3.63 -1.65
CA HIS A 210 11.44 3.59 -3.12
C HIS A 210 10.44 4.60 -3.66
N THR A 211 10.72 5.14 -4.83
CA THR A 211 9.79 5.99 -5.57
C THR A 211 9.84 5.67 -7.05
N TYR A 212 8.79 6.06 -7.78
CA TYR A 212 8.80 6.07 -9.23
C TYR A 212 8.16 7.34 -9.79
N GLY A 213 8.51 7.71 -11.03
CA GLY A 213 7.94 8.85 -11.76
C GLY A 213 8.38 10.24 -11.26
N ARG A 214 9.33 10.29 -10.33
CA ARG A 214 9.81 11.49 -9.63
C ARG A 214 10.69 12.41 -10.48
N ASN A 215 11.55 11.87 -11.35
CA ASN A 215 12.66 12.60 -11.94
C ASN A 215 12.50 12.85 -13.45
N ARG A 216 11.90 11.90 -14.18
CA ARG A 216 11.93 11.89 -15.65
C ARG A 216 10.51 11.76 -16.24
N PRO A 217 10.02 12.81 -16.92
CA PRO A 217 8.75 12.75 -17.64
C PRO A 217 8.71 11.61 -18.65
N HIS A 218 7.58 10.91 -18.74
CA HIS A 218 7.31 9.84 -19.69
C HIS A 218 8.26 8.61 -19.63
N ASP A 219 9.10 8.48 -18.61
CA ASP A 219 10.08 7.39 -18.53
C ASP A 219 9.63 6.28 -17.57
N CYS A 220 9.45 5.07 -18.13
CA CYS A 220 9.09 3.86 -17.40
C CYS A 220 10.24 3.22 -16.62
N SER A 221 11.47 3.68 -16.83
CA SER A 221 12.65 3.30 -16.04
C SER A 221 12.93 4.25 -14.87
N ASP A 222 12.06 5.24 -14.64
CA ASP A 222 12.20 6.19 -13.54
C ASP A 222 11.76 5.58 -12.21
N ILE A 223 12.58 4.67 -11.70
CA ILE A 223 12.45 4.01 -10.41
C ILE A 223 13.71 4.36 -9.62
N GLU A 224 13.54 4.86 -8.40
CA GLU A 224 14.64 5.35 -7.56
C GLU A 224 14.49 4.81 -6.14
N MET A 225 15.54 4.15 -5.65
CA MET A 225 15.70 3.86 -4.23
C MET A 225 16.28 5.08 -3.53
N LEU A 226 15.45 5.80 -2.79
CA LEU A 226 15.87 6.97 -2.01
C LEU A 226 16.61 6.56 -0.74
N ALA A 227 16.21 5.45 -0.13
CA ALA A 227 16.90 4.86 1.02
C ALA A 227 16.96 3.35 0.88
N ALA A 228 18.18 2.80 0.99
CA ALA A 228 18.38 1.37 1.14
C ALA A 228 17.92 0.94 2.54
N PRO A 229 17.44 -0.31 2.72
CA PRO A 229 17.10 -0.85 4.03
C PRO A 229 18.30 -0.76 4.98
N ALA A 230 18.12 0.01 6.05
CA ALA A 230 19.10 0.20 7.12
C ALA A 230 18.34 0.58 8.41
N PRO A 231 18.92 0.35 9.61
CA PRO A 231 18.31 0.79 10.87
C PRO A 231 17.82 2.23 10.77
N LEU A 232 16.63 2.48 11.31
CA LEU A 232 15.90 3.71 11.05
C LEU A 232 16.66 4.94 11.59
N ASP A 233 16.99 5.86 10.70
CA ASP A 233 17.34 7.25 11.01
C ASP A 233 16.15 8.13 10.62
N PRO A 234 15.26 8.49 11.57
CA PRO A 234 14.04 9.24 11.25
C PRO A 234 14.34 10.57 10.57
N ALA A 235 15.36 11.31 11.02
CA ALA A 235 15.68 12.64 10.50
C ALA A 235 16.19 12.57 9.06
N ALA A 236 17.06 11.60 8.75
CA ALA A 236 17.54 11.39 7.40
C ALA A 236 16.41 10.95 6.45
N LEU A 237 15.53 10.05 6.90
CA LEU A 237 14.43 9.55 6.09
C LEU A 237 13.37 10.63 5.86
N GLN A 238 13.00 11.40 6.88
CA GLN A 238 12.09 12.55 6.75
C GLN A 238 12.61 13.58 5.74
N THR A 239 13.93 13.85 5.74
CA THR A 239 14.55 14.78 4.78
C THR A 239 14.40 14.27 3.35
N LYS A 240 14.60 12.97 3.12
CA LYS A 240 14.40 12.34 1.82
C LYS A 240 12.95 12.44 1.37
N VAL A 241 12.01 12.12 2.26
CA VAL A 241 10.57 12.22 2.00
C VAL A 241 10.17 13.64 1.63
N ALA A 242 10.63 14.65 2.37
CA ALA A 242 10.33 16.05 2.11
C ALA A 242 10.79 16.50 0.71
N ALA A 243 11.87 15.92 0.19
CA ALA A 243 12.44 16.26 -1.13
C ALA A 243 11.71 15.58 -2.31
N ILE A 244 10.77 14.67 -2.07
CA ILE A 244 10.05 13.94 -3.13
C ILE A 244 9.14 14.90 -3.86
N THR A 245 9.41 15.11 -5.14
CA THR A 245 8.60 15.94 -6.04
C THR A 245 8.35 15.16 -7.32
N PRO A 246 7.09 15.00 -7.77
CA PRO A 246 6.78 14.29 -8.99
C PRO A 246 7.32 15.01 -10.23
N ALA A 247 7.75 14.26 -11.23
CA ALA A 247 7.97 14.84 -12.54
C ALA A 247 6.61 15.10 -13.20
N PRO A 248 6.41 16.25 -13.86
CA PRO A 248 5.28 16.43 -14.76
C PRO A 248 5.24 15.28 -15.77
N TRP A 249 4.09 14.63 -15.94
CA TRP A 249 3.92 13.44 -16.77
C TRP A 249 4.84 12.25 -16.40
N GLY A 250 5.29 12.17 -15.15
CA GLY A 250 5.95 10.97 -14.61
C GLY A 250 5.06 9.74 -14.77
N ARG A 251 5.66 8.60 -15.10
CA ARG A 251 4.96 7.33 -15.32
C ARG A 251 4.79 6.55 -14.02
N THR A 252 3.92 5.54 -14.07
CA THR A 252 3.58 4.62 -12.97
C THR A 252 4.02 3.19 -13.32
N PRO A 253 5.33 2.88 -13.30
CA PRO A 253 5.85 1.54 -13.60
C PRO A 253 5.72 0.60 -12.39
N LEU A 254 4.49 0.23 -12.02
CA LEU A 254 4.20 -0.60 -10.84
C LEU A 254 4.92 -1.96 -10.90
N ALA A 255 4.81 -2.68 -12.00
CA ALA A 255 5.40 -4.00 -12.17
C ALA A 255 6.92 -3.97 -12.01
N ALA A 256 7.58 -3.00 -12.64
CA ALA A 256 9.03 -2.84 -12.55
C ALA A 256 9.47 -2.37 -11.15
N SER A 257 8.67 -1.55 -10.47
CA SER A 257 8.95 -1.10 -9.09
C SER A 257 8.84 -2.25 -8.09
N LEU A 258 7.83 -3.10 -8.23
CA LEU A 258 7.68 -4.32 -7.43
C LEU A 258 8.82 -5.31 -7.70
N ALA A 259 9.19 -5.52 -8.97
CA ALA A 259 10.31 -6.39 -9.33
C ALA A 259 11.65 -5.88 -8.81
N ALA A 260 11.89 -4.56 -8.84
CA ALA A 260 13.08 -3.95 -8.25
C ALA A 260 13.12 -4.12 -6.73
N THR A 261 11.96 -4.00 -6.06
CA THR A 261 11.86 -4.25 -4.62
C THR A 261 12.16 -5.70 -4.29
N LEU A 262 11.63 -6.65 -5.07
CA LEU A 262 11.83 -8.08 -4.90
C LEU A 262 13.33 -8.47 -4.90
N GLN A 263 14.14 -7.84 -5.75
CA GLN A 263 15.58 -8.12 -5.86
C GLN A 263 16.39 -7.76 -4.59
N LEU A 264 15.80 -6.99 -3.69
CA LEU A 264 16.45 -6.53 -2.47
C LEU A 264 16.09 -7.38 -1.26
N LEU A 265 15.05 -8.20 -1.39
CA LEU A 265 14.54 -9.00 -0.30
C LEU A 265 15.34 -10.30 -0.20
N ASP A 266 15.54 -10.75 1.04
CA ASP A 266 15.99 -12.10 1.31
C ASP A 266 14.74 -13.01 1.36
N PRO A 267 14.63 -14.03 0.49
CA PRO A 267 13.51 -14.96 0.47
C PRO A 267 13.23 -15.65 1.81
N GLN A 268 14.21 -15.70 2.72
CA GLN A 268 14.10 -16.38 4.01
C GLN A 268 13.78 -15.45 5.18
N GLN A 269 13.69 -14.13 4.94
CA GLN A 269 13.44 -13.15 5.99
C GLN A 269 12.07 -12.50 5.85
N PRO A 270 11.32 -12.31 6.95
CA PRO A 270 10.04 -11.64 6.85
C PRO A 270 10.17 -10.15 6.55
N ALA A 271 9.46 -9.69 5.53
CA ALA A 271 9.45 -8.29 5.10
C ALA A 271 8.03 -7.77 4.97
N SER A 272 7.80 -6.52 5.35
CA SER A 272 6.55 -5.80 5.05
C SER A 272 6.80 -4.79 3.95
N ILE A 273 6.04 -4.87 2.85
CA ILE A 273 6.14 -3.98 1.70
C ILE A 273 4.83 -3.22 1.62
N VAL A 274 4.90 -1.89 1.58
CA VAL A 274 3.73 -1.02 1.48
C VAL A 274 3.84 -0.21 0.21
N LEU A 275 2.98 -0.51 -0.76
CA LEU A 275 2.83 0.25 -1.99
C LEU A 275 1.76 1.32 -1.80
N LEU A 276 2.13 2.59 -1.92
CA LEU A 276 1.18 3.70 -2.04
C LEU A 276 1.06 4.11 -3.51
N SER A 277 -0.14 4.04 -4.08
CA SER A 277 -0.42 4.43 -5.47
C SER A 277 -1.72 5.21 -5.62
N ASP A 278 -1.75 6.17 -6.54
CA ASP A 278 -2.97 6.91 -6.94
C ASP A 278 -3.47 6.54 -8.35
N GLY A 279 -2.89 5.51 -8.96
CA GLY A 279 -3.19 5.14 -10.34
C GLY A 279 -2.82 3.72 -10.75
N GLU A 280 -3.10 3.44 -12.02
CA GLU A 280 -2.84 2.16 -12.67
C GLU A 280 -1.44 2.13 -13.30
N GLU A 281 -1.00 0.92 -13.62
CA GLU A 281 0.18 0.68 -14.43
C GLU A 281 0.09 1.41 -15.77
N SER A 282 1.10 2.22 -16.10
CA SER A 282 1.13 3.02 -17.34
C SER A 282 2.33 2.73 -18.23
N CYS A 283 3.07 1.65 -17.93
CA CYS A 283 4.29 1.23 -18.60
C CYS A 283 4.21 -0.16 -19.24
N ASN A 284 3.00 -0.65 -19.50
CA ASN A 284 2.73 -1.96 -20.11
C ASN A 284 3.32 -3.14 -19.31
N GLY A 285 3.50 -2.95 -18.00
CA GLY A 285 3.84 -4.02 -17.07
C GLY A 285 2.61 -4.83 -16.66
N ASP A 286 2.85 -5.94 -15.98
CA ASP A 286 1.82 -6.71 -15.29
C ASP A 286 2.15 -6.79 -13.79
N PRO A 287 1.67 -5.85 -12.97
CA PRO A 287 1.98 -5.82 -11.55
C PRO A 287 1.29 -6.95 -10.78
N VAL A 288 0.20 -7.52 -11.30
CA VAL A 288 -0.52 -8.64 -10.67
C VAL A 288 0.33 -9.91 -10.78
N THR A 289 0.90 -10.17 -11.97
CA THR A 289 1.82 -11.29 -12.16
C THR A 289 3.08 -11.15 -11.30
N VAL A 290 3.66 -9.94 -11.19
CA VAL A 290 4.84 -9.71 -10.33
C VAL A 290 4.49 -9.89 -8.85
N ALA A 291 3.30 -9.45 -8.41
CA ALA A 291 2.83 -9.65 -7.04
C ALA A 291 2.64 -11.14 -6.71
N ALA A 292 2.07 -11.93 -7.62
CA ALA A 292 1.97 -13.38 -7.47
C ALA A 292 3.35 -14.05 -7.40
N GLN A 293 4.29 -13.62 -8.24
CA GLN A 293 5.67 -14.09 -8.19
C GLN A 293 6.36 -13.75 -6.87
N MET A 294 6.10 -12.55 -6.32
CA MET A 294 6.62 -12.13 -5.02
C MET A 294 6.13 -13.07 -3.92
N ARG A 295 4.83 -13.34 -3.83
CA ARG A 295 4.27 -14.30 -2.87
C ARG A 295 4.89 -15.69 -3.02
N ALA A 296 5.05 -16.18 -4.25
CA ALA A 296 5.59 -17.52 -4.49
C ALA A 296 7.08 -17.66 -4.17
N SER A 297 7.88 -16.61 -4.41
CA SER A 297 9.35 -16.64 -4.23
C SER A 297 9.81 -16.14 -2.86
N HIS A 298 9.02 -15.31 -2.19
CA HIS A 298 9.32 -14.70 -0.89
C HIS A 298 8.12 -14.91 0.05
N PRO A 299 7.91 -16.16 0.53
CA PRO A 299 6.71 -16.52 1.27
C PRO A 299 6.58 -15.79 2.63
N TYR A 300 7.70 -15.28 3.16
CA TYR A 300 7.73 -14.46 4.38
C TYR A 300 7.51 -12.96 4.13
N ALA A 301 7.51 -12.51 2.87
CA ALA A 301 7.25 -11.12 2.51
C ALA A 301 5.76 -10.87 2.28
N GLN A 302 5.25 -9.77 2.82
CA GLN A 302 3.86 -9.33 2.62
C GLN A 302 3.83 -8.01 1.86
N LEU A 303 3.13 -7.98 0.73
CA LEU A 303 2.88 -6.76 -0.04
C LEU A 303 1.46 -6.26 0.23
N HIS A 304 1.37 -5.12 0.90
CA HIS A 304 0.13 -4.38 1.11
C HIS A 304 0.06 -3.21 0.12
N VAL A 305 -1.15 -2.89 -0.33
CA VAL A 305 -1.39 -1.81 -1.29
C VAL A 305 -2.36 -0.81 -0.70
N ILE A 306 -2.02 0.47 -0.83
CA ILE A 306 -2.85 1.59 -0.40
C ILE A 306 -3.20 2.40 -1.64
N GLY A 307 -4.49 2.41 -2.00
CA GLY A 307 -5.02 3.29 -3.03
C GLY A 307 -5.32 4.66 -2.44
N PHE A 308 -4.76 5.72 -3.03
CA PHE A 308 -4.93 7.09 -2.55
C PHE A 308 -5.70 7.98 -3.52
N ALA A 309 -6.90 8.40 -3.13
CA ALA A 309 -7.80 9.21 -3.95
C ALA A 309 -7.95 8.64 -5.37
N VAL A 310 -8.33 7.35 -5.42
CA VAL A 310 -8.49 6.54 -6.63
C VAL A 310 -9.97 6.42 -7.01
N ASN A 311 -10.23 6.19 -8.30
CA ASN A 311 -11.55 5.82 -8.80
C ASN A 311 -11.75 4.31 -8.82
N ASP A 312 -12.96 3.84 -9.14
CA ASP A 312 -13.33 2.42 -9.14
C ASP A 312 -12.44 1.53 -10.04
N GLU A 313 -11.90 2.07 -11.14
CA GLU A 313 -11.04 1.33 -12.06
C GLU A 313 -9.64 1.12 -11.46
N GLN A 314 -9.05 2.23 -11.01
CA GLN A 314 -7.78 2.26 -10.30
C GLN A 314 -7.83 1.39 -9.04
N GLU A 315 -8.91 1.48 -8.26
CA GLU A 315 -9.13 0.66 -7.08
C GLU A 315 -9.16 -0.83 -7.41
N ARG A 316 -9.92 -1.26 -8.42
CA ARG A 316 -9.95 -2.67 -8.85
C ARG A 316 -8.57 -3.18 -9.27
N SER A 317 -7.80 -2.36 -10.00
CA SER A 317 -6.44 -2.70 -10.41
C SER A 317 -5.51 -2.89 -9.21
N LEU A 318 -5.52 -1.95 -8.26
CA LEU A 318 -4.69 -2.02 -7.05
C LEU A 318 -5.11 -3.15 -6.11
N GLN A 319 -6.41 -3.43 -5.99
CA GLN A 319 -6.94 -4.57 -5.24
C GLN A 319 -6.45 -5.90 -5.83
N ALA A 320 -6.40 -6.03 -7.16
CA ALA A 320 -5.89 -7.23 -7.81
C ALA A 320 -4.40 -7.49 -7.49
N ILE A 321 -3.58 -6.43 -7.38
CA ILE A 321 -2.18 -6.54 -6.97
C ILE A 321 -2.07 -7.06 -5.53
N ALA A 322 -2.80 -6.45 -4.60
CA ALA A 322 -2.81 -6.88 -3.20
C ALA A 322 -3.27 -8.34 -3.06
N ALA A 323 -4.35 -8.71 -3.76
CA ALA A 323 -4.91 -10.06 -3.73
C ALA A 323 -3.92 -11.10 -4.28
N ALA A 324 -3.22 -10.79 -5.39
CA ALA A 324 -2.23 -11.68 -5.97
C ALA A 324 -1.01 -11.91 -5.06
N ALA A 325 -0.64 -10.92 -4.24
CA ALA A 325 0.37 -11.09 -3.20
C ALA A 325 -0.19 -11.68 -1.88
N GLU A 326 -1.48 -12.02 -1.84
CA GLU A 326 -2.23 -12.35 -0.62
C GLU A 326 -1.98 -11.34 0.52
N GLY A 327 -1.84 -10.06 0.17
CA GLY A 327 -1.74 -8.96 1.11
C GLY A 327 -3.05 -8.22 1.28
N ALA A 328 -3.01 -7.12 2.03
CA ALA A 328 -4.18 -6.30 2.29
C ALA A 328 -4.24 -5.08 1.35
N TYR A 329 -5.45 -4.74 0.94
CA TYR A 329 -5.74 -3.48 0.25
C TYR A 329 -6.39 -2.50 1.23
N TYR A 330 -5.96 -1.24 1.19
CA TYR A 330 -6.57 -0.15 1.93
C TYR A 330 -6.86 1.03 1.00
N THR A 331 -7.89 1.78 1.33
CA THR A 331 -8.24 3.04 0.64
C THR A 331 -8.03 4.23 1.57
N ALA A 332 -7.66 5.37 0.98
CA ALA A 332 -7.49 6.63 1.69
C ALA A 332 -7.79 7.85 0.79
N ASP A 333 -8.48 8.84 1.35
CA ASP A 333 -8.88 10.08 0.68
C ASP A 333 -8.39 11.35 1.40
N ASN A 334 -7.61 11.20 2.47
CA ASN A 334 -7.02 12.29 3.24
C ASN A 334 -5.80 11.82 4.05
N VAL A 335 -5.10 12.75 4.71
CA VAL A 335 -3.89 12.48 5.50
C VAL A 335 -4.18 11.47 6.61
N GLU A 336 -5.27 11.65 7.35
CA GLU A 336 -5.60 10.83 8.53
C GLU A 336 -5.85 9.38 8.13
N GLN A 337 -6.62 9.15 7.07
CA GLN A 337 -6.86 7.83 6.51
C GLN A 337 -5.59 7.20 5.95
N LEU A 338 -4.71 8.01 5.34
CA LEU A 338 -3.46 7.55 4.78
C LEU A 338 -2.50 7.06 5.86
N VAL A 339 -2.36 7.82 6.94
CA VAL A 339 -1.59 7.41 8.13
C VAL A 339 -2.18 6.13 8.72
N ALA A 340 -3.50 6.07 8.91
CA ALA A 340 -4.15 4.88 9.44
C ALA A 340 -4.00 3.65 8.51
N ALA A 341 -4.03 3.83 7.20
CA ALA A 341 -3.82 2.77 6.22
C ALA A 341 -2.37 2.26 6.26
N MET A 342 -1.39 3.16 6.30
CA MET A 342 0.03 2.80 6.40
C MET A 342 0.35 2.09 7.72
N SER A 343 -0.17 2.59 8.85
CA SER A 343 -0.01 1.94 10.15
C SER A 343 -0.62 0.53 10.17
N ARG A 344 -1.79 0.34 9.55
CA ARG A 344 -2.42 -0.99 9.40
C ARG A 344 -1.62 -1.90 8.47
N ALA A 345 -1.05 -1.37 7.39
CA ALA A 345 -0.27 -2.14 6.43
C ALA A 345 1.04 -2.69 7.02
N ILE A 346 1.65 -1.99 7.99
CA ILE A 346 2.83 -2.50 8.71
C ILE A 346 2.48 -3.29 9.97
N THR A 347 1.20 -3.30 10.35
CA THR A 347 0.68 -4.12 11.44
C THR A 347 0.51 -5.56 10.95
N PRO A 348 0.99 -6.57 11.67
CA PRO A 348 0.83 -7.96 11.27
C PRO A 348 -0.64 -8.35 11.17
N VAL A 349 -0.93 -9.35 10.35
CA VAL A 349 -2.22 -10.03 10.36
C VAL A 349 -2.36 -10.96 11.56
N PHE A 350 -3.59 -11.28 11.95
CA PHE A 350 -3.87 -12.38 12.86
C PHE A 350 -4.43 -13.58 12.08
N ARG A 351 -4.15 -14.78 12.61
CA ARG A 351 -4.66 -16.05 12.10
C ARG A 351 -5.43 -16.74 13.22
N LEU A 352 -6.58 -17.31 12.87
CA LEU A 352 -7.44 -18.03 13.79
C LEU A 352 -7.45 -19.52 13.45
N TYR A 353 -7.08 -20.35 14.42
CA TYR A 353 -7.05 -21.81 14.30
C TYR A 353 -8.13 -22.45 15.18
N ASP A 354 -8.78 -23.50 14.66
CA ASP A 354 -9.69 -24.34 15.44
C ASP A 354 -8.96 -25.29 16.41
N GLN A 355 -9.72 -26.13 17.13
CA GLN A 355 -9.15 -27.11 18.06
C GLN A 355 -8.33 -28.21 17.37
N GLN A 356 -8.60 -28.46 16.09
CA GLN A 356 -7.94 -29.46 15.27
C GLN A 356 -6.65 -28.91 14.64
N GLY A 357 -6.39 -27.60 14.79
CA GLY A 357 -5.24 -26.91 14.21
C GLY A 357 -5.45 -26.51 12.76
N ASN A 358 -6.68 -26.52 12.25
CA ASN A 358 -6.98 -25.98 10.93
C ASN A 358 -7.07 -24.46 10.99
N GLU A 359 -6.48 -23.79 10.02
CA GLU A 359 -6.65 -22.35 9.85
C GLU A 359 -8.04 -22.06 9.30
N LEU A 360 -8.81 -21.28 10.06
CA LEU A 360 -10.12 -20.85 9.63
C LEU A 360 -10.05 -19.52 8.90
N ILE A 361 -9.30 -18.57 9.46
CA ILE A 361 -9.29 -17.17 9.03
C ILE A 361 -7.88 -16.60 9.14
N ARG A 362 -7.53 -15.81 8.14
CA ARG A 362 -6.39 -14.89 8.12
C ARG A 362 -6.93 -13.50 7.84
N ALA A 363 -6.74 -12.56 8.75
CA ALA A 363 -7.34 -11.24 8.64
C ALA A 363 -6.46 -10.13 9.24
N PRO A 364 -6.56 -8.88 8.72
CA PRO A 364 -6.02 -7.71 9.39
C PRO A 364 -6.63 -7.53 10.77
N PHE A 365 -5.91 -6.82 11.64
CA PHE A 365 -6.46 -6.32 12.89
C PHE A 365 -7.69 -5.43 12.62
N ASP A 366 -8.56 -5.32 13.62
CA ASP A 366 -9.86 -4.64 13.59
C ASP A 366 -10.92 -5.31 12.69
N THR A 367 -10.62 -6.49 12.14
CA THR A 367 -11.60 -7.30 11.40
C THR A 367 -12.49 -8.07 12.38
N ILE A 368 -13.81 -7.92 12.23
CA ILE A 368 -14.80 -8.73 12.95
C ILE A 368 -14.95 -10.06 12.23
N VAL A 369 -14.84 -11.14 13.00
CA VAL A 369 -14.83 -12.52 12.52
C VAL A 369 -15.96 -13.30 13.17
N ASP A 370 -16.88 -13.82 12.36
CA ASP A 370 -17.95 -14.71 12.81
C ASP A 370 -17.46 -16.15 12.87
N VAL A 371 -17.61 -16.79 14.03
CA VAL A 371 -17.18 -18.17 14.28
C VAL A 371 -18.25 -18.96 15.02
N THR A 372 -18.26 -20.27 14.81
CA THR A 372 -19.09 -21.17 15.61
C THR A 372 -18.65 -21.17 17.08
N PRO A 373 -19.51 -21.52 18.04
CA PRO A 373 -19.10 -21.73 19.42
C PRO A 373 -18.01 -22.81 19.51
N GLY A 374 -16.92 -22.52 20.21
CA GLY A 374 -15.75 -23.40 20.20
C GLY A 374 -14.53 -22.82 20.88
N ARG A 375 -13.40 -23.54 20.80
CA ARG A 375 -12.10 -23.08 21.31
C ARG A 375 -11.21 -22.77 20.12
N TYR A 376 -10.54 -21.63 20.18
CA TYR A 376 -9.73 -21.09 19.11
C TYR A 376 -8.37 -20.65 19.60
N THR A 377 -7.36 -20.75 18.74
CA THR A 377 -6.03 -20.20 18.98
C THR A 377 -5.77 -19.06 18.01
N ILE A 378 -5.46 -17.89 18.55
CA ILE A 378 -5.03 -16.73 17.78
C ILE A 378 -3.51 -16.77 17.69
N MET A 379 -3.02 -16.70 16.47
CA MET A 379 -1.62 -16.50 16.14
C MET A 379 -1.48 -15.11 15.48
N VAL A 380 -0.37 -14.42 15.69
CA VAL A 380 -0.10 -13.13 15.02
C VAL A 380 1.13 -13.27 14.13
N GLY A 381 1.00 -12.86 12.88
CA GLY A 381 2.02 -13.01 11.83
C GLY A 381 1.56 -13.92 10.69
N ASP A 382 2.45 -14.12 9.71
CA ASP A 382 2.20 -14.97 8.54
C ASP A 382 2.84 -16.35 8.71
N GLU A 383 3.83 -16.73 7.90
CA GLU A 383 4.45 -18.06 8.02
C GLU A 383 5.26 -18.27 9.30
N GLN A 384 5.72 -17.20 9.95
CA GLN A 384 6.34 -17.24 11.28
C GLN A 384 5.38 -16.69 12.37
N ALA A 385 4.10 -17.06 12.29
CA ALA A 385 3.12 -16.59 13.25
C ALA A 385 3.46 -17.04 14.68
N THR A 386 3.40 -16.10 15.62
CA THR A 386 3.64 -16.35 17.04
C THR A 386 2.31 -16.63 17.73
N PRO A 387 2.20 -17.71 18.55
CA PRO A 387 1.00 -17.95 19.34
C PRO A 387 0.77 -16.80 20.31
N LEU A 388 -0.42 -16.20 20.20
CA LEU A 388 -0.80 -15.05 21.01
C LEU A 388 -1.69 -15.48 22.19
N GLN A 389 -2.81 -16.14 21.89
CA GLN A 389 -3.81 -16.46 22.91
C GLN A 389 -4.70 -17.63 22.46
N THR A 390 -5.06 -18.50 23.39
CA THR A 390 -6.15 -19.46 23.20
C THR A 390 -7.38 -18.98 23.95
N LEU A 391 -8.54 -18.97 23.30
CA LEU A 391 -9.81 -18.52 23.85
C LEU A 391 -10.93 -19.52 23.58
N THR A 392 -12.02 -19.41 24.33
CA THR A 392 -13.27 -20.16 24.10
C THR A 392 -14.36 -19.14 23.88
N ILE A 393 -15.18 -19.34 22.86
CA ILE A 393 -16.32 -18.47 22.52
C ILE A 393 -17.62 -19.26 22.54
N ALA A 394 -18.65 -18.68 23.15
CA ALA A 394 -20.01 -19.19 23.21
C ALA A 394 -20.88 -18.62 22.08
N ALA A 395 -22.09 -19.19 21.92
CA ALA A 395 -23.06 -18.74 20.93
C ALA A 395 -23.55 -17.32 21.25
N GLY A 396 -23.53 -16.44 20.25
CA GLY A 396 -23.92 -15.03 20.40
C GLY A 396 -22.94 -14.16 21.21
N GLU A 397 -21.85 -14.73 21.70
CA GLU A 397 -20.83 -14.00 22.45
C GLU A 397 -19.98 -13.14 21.50
N THR A 398 -19.49 -12.00 22.00
CA THR A 398 -18.45 -11.26 21.29
C THR A 398 -17.23 -11.02 22.17
N LEU A 399 -16.08 -11.46 21.67
CA LEU A 399 -14.79 -11.35 22.34
C LEU A 399 -13.92 -10.32 21.64
N ARG A 400 -13.41 -9.38 22.43
CA ARG A 400 -12.40 -8.40 22.01
C ARG A 400 -11.05 -8.83 22.54
N VAL A 401 -10.10 -9.06 21.64
CA VAL A 401 -8.72 -9.43 21.98
C VAL A 401 -7.84 -8.22 21.75
N ALA A 402 -7.52 -7.53 22.85
CA ALA A 402 -6.65 -6.36 22.83
C ALA A 402 -5.19 -6.79 22.88
N VAL A 403 -4.43 -6.43 21.84
CA VAL A 403 -3.01 -6.78 21.72
C VAL A 403 -2.15 -5.55 21.98
N THR A 404 -1.13 -5.70 22.81
CA THR A 404 -0.12 -4.67 23.10
C THR A 404 1.28 -5.26 23.00
N VAL A 405 2.28 -4.44 22.72
CA VAL A 405 3.69 -4.84 22.83
C VAL A 405 4.26 -4.28 24.12
N ARG A 406 4.88 -5.14 24.94
CA ARG A 406 5.70 -4.72 26.09
C ARG A 406 7.03 -5.44 26.04
N ASN A 407 8.14 -4.69 26.05
CA ASN A 407 9.51 -5.23 26.00
C ASN A 407 9.74 -6.19 24.82
N GLY A 408 9.16 -5.89 23.65
CA GLY A 408 9.29 -6.74 22.45
C GLY A 408 8.46 -8.03 22.48
N GLN A 409 7.62 -8.25 23.51
CA GLN A 409 6.69 -9.37 23.57
C GLN A 409 5.26 -8.91 23.32
N LEU A 410 4.52 -9.68 22.53
CA LEU A 410 3.09 -9.51 22.35
C LEU A 410 2.37 -9.97 23.62
N LEU A 411 1.49 -9.12 24.14
CA LEU A 411 0.59 -9.42 25.23
C LEU A 411 -0.85 -9.27 24.73
N ALA A 412 -1.67 -10.28 24.98
CA ALA A 412 -3.09 -10.23 24.69
C ALA A 412 -3.92 -10.19 25.97
N THR A 413 -4.93 -9.33 25.99
CA THR A 413 -5.99 -9.34 26.99
C THR A 413 -7.32 -9.60 26.29
N VAL A 414 -8.04 -10.60 26.78
CA VAL A 414 -9.38 -10.97 26.27
C VAL A 414 -10.42 -10.29 27.14
N GLU A 415 -11.31 -9.54 26.51
CA GLU A 415 -12.41 -8.84 27.16
C GLU A 415 -13.72 -9.26 26.49
N GLU A 416 -14.75 -9.56 27.29
CA GLU A 416 -16.11 -9.65 26.78
C GLU A 416 -16.53 -8.25 26.30
N ALA A 417 -17.02 -8.16 25.06
CA ALA A 417 -17.45 -6.92 24.46
C ALA A 417 -18.92 -7.00 24.07
N ASN A 418 -19.69 -5.97 24.45
CA ASN A 418 -21.04 -5.79 23.95
C ASN A 418 -20.95 -5.15 22.54
N ASP A 419 -21.97 -5.30 21.68
CA ASP A 419 -21.98 -4.71 20.33
C ASP A 419 -21.56 -3.23 20.31
N ALA A 420 -21.99 -2.45 21.30
CA ALA A 420 -21.62 -1.04 21.43
C ALA A 420 -20.13 -0.80 21.72
N ALA A 421 -19.47 -1.70 22.46
CA ALA A 421 -18.06 -1.57 22.83
C ALA A 421 -17.13 -1.77 21.63
N ILE A 422 -17.50 -2.65 20.68
CA ILE A 422 -16.75 -2.90 19.44
C ILE A 422 -16.71 -1.65 18.55
N TYR A 423 -17.80 -0.87 18.51
CA TYR A 423 -17.92 0.33 17.67
C TYR A 423 -17.54 1.65 18.38
N SER A 424 -17.45 1.68 19.72
CA SER A 424 -17.29 2.92 20.50
C SER A 424 -15.91 3.57 20.45
N ALA A 425 -14.85 2.88 20.01
CA ALA A 425 -13.53 3.50 19.85
C ALA A 425 -13.40 4.40 18.60
N ARG A 426 -14.45 4.51 17.77
CA ARG A 426 -14.45 5.35 16.55
C ARG A 426 -14.82 6.81 16.80
N ALA A 427 -15.26 7.17 18.01
CA ALA A 427 -15.81 8.49 18.31
C ALA A 427 -14.84 9.46 18.99
N GLU A 428 -13.74 8.99 19.59
CA GLU A 428 -12.81 9.84 20.35
C GLU A 428 -11.57 10.30 19.57
N SER A 429 -11.41 9.86 18.31
CA SER A 429 -10.34 10.35 17.41
C SER A 429 -10.86 11.11 16.17
N ARG A 430 -12.06 11.70 16.25
CA ARG A 430 -12.59 12.59 15.18
C ARG A 430 -12.12 14.02 15.33
#